data_AF-A0A3D6DLR4-F1
#
_entry.id   AF-A0A3D6DLR4-F1
#
_cell.length_a   1.000
_cell.length_b   1.000
_cell.length_c   1.000
_cell.angle_alpha   90.00
_cell.angle_beta   90.00
_cell.angle_gamma   90.00
#
_symmetry.space_group_name_H-M   'P 1'
#
loop_
_entity.id
_entity.type
_entity.pdbx_description
1 polymer ?
#
loop_
_entity_poly.entity_id
_entity_poly.type
_entity_poly.pdbx_seq_one_letter_code
_entity_poly.pdbx_strand_id
1 'polypeptide(L)'
;NNIWQTYKHHTEIFYDFLHLNRELRDLDFKHNYEEKIKIIEQAEALAEIPDVLKASRDLNILHRLWKNDLGPVAKEHREELWTRFQAASQLIHNRRQEFDKEYDNILEDNLKQKNTIMDQLMDIKKNLPKNHNEWRKTIDLFNKKRIEFQSIGQVPKSQSKSSWASFRELCREINREKNKFYKSHKADQKNNINLKKELINEVKEILESEDWDSFTNRMKNIQKDWKEIGFVPRKFSNELWEEFRSLCNLFFERLKSGYQKINEEEEKSL
;
A
#
# COMPACT_ATOMS: atom_id res chain seq x y z
N ASN A 1 -32.23 -76.16 -58.83
CA ASN A 1 -32.73 -74.76 -58.92
C ASN A 1 -32.49 -73.96 -57.62
N ASN A 2 -31.37 -74.19 -56.91
CA ASN A 2 -31.19 -73.71 -55.53
C ASN A 2 -30.15 -72.57 -55.42
N ILE A 3 -29.09 -72.62 -56.23
CA ILE A 3 -27.98 -71.64 -56.19
C ILE A 3 -28.43 -70.21 -56.55
N TRP A 4 -29.28 -70.05 -57.56
CA TRP A 4 -29.76 -68.73 -57.99
C TRP A 4 -30.69 -68.09 -56.94
N GLN A 5 -31.49 -68.90 -56.25
CA GLN A 5 -32.33 -68.44 -55.14
C GLN A 5 -31.48 -68.02 -53.93
N THR A 6 -30.43 -68.77 -53.59
CA THR A 6 -29.48 -68.41 -52.53
C THR A 6 -28.70 -67.13 -52.86
N TYR A 7 -28.22 -66.97 -54.10
CA TYR A 7 -27.55 -65.75 -54.55
C TYR A 7 -28.47 -64.52 -54.48
N LYS A 8 -29.71 -64.65 -54.97
CA LYS A 8 -30.72 -63.60 -54.89
C LYS A 8 -31.02 -63.20 -53.44
N HIS A 9 -31.20 -64.18 -52.55
CA HIS A 9 -31.44 -63.94 -51.13
C HIS A 9 -30.29 -63.19 -50.44
N HIS A 10 -29.03 -63.57 -50.68
CA HIS A 10 -27.88 -62.85 -50.13
C HIS A 10 -27.71 -61.44 -50.74
N THR A 11 -28.08 -61.27 -52.01
CA THR A 11 -28.07 -59.97 -52.69
C THR A 11 -29.14 -59.05 -52.11
N GLU A 12 -30.36 -59.56 -51.88
CA GLU A 12 -31.45 -58.85 -51.21
C GLU A 12 -31.03 -58.41 -49.79
N ILE A 13 -30.51 -59.34 -48.98
CA ILE A 13 -29.98 -59.04 -47.65
C ILE A 13 -28.87 -57.98 -47.69
N PHE A 14 -27.96 -58.05 -48.68
CA PHE A 14 -26.90 -57.04 -48.83
C PHE A 14 -27.48 -55.66 -49.12
N TYR A 15 -28.45 -55.55 -50.03
CA TYR A 15 -29.11 -54.28 -50.31
C TYR A 15 -29.94 -53.79 -49.11
N ASP A 16 -30.64 -54.67 -48.39
CA ASP A 16 -31.36 -54.32 -47.16
C ASP A 16 -30.40 -53.75 -46.09
N PHE A 17 -29.24 -54.38 -45.89
CA PHE A 17 -28.21 -53.86 -44.99
C PHE A 17 -27.62 -52.55 -45.49
N LEU A 18 -27.42 -52.38 -46.81
CA LEU A 18 -26.94 -51.15 -47.40
C LEU A 18 -27.95 -50.00 -47.22
N HIS A 19 -29.24 -50.28 -47.41
CA HIS A 19 -30.33 -49.34 -47.19
C HIS A 19 -30.43 -48.95 -45.71
N LEU A 20 -30.45 -49.93 -44.81
CA LEU A 20 -30.46 -49.69 -43.37
C LEU A 20 -29.25 -48.86 -42.93
N ASN A 21 -28.05 -49.15 -43.44
CA ASN A 21 -26.84 -48.38 -43.13
C ASN A 21 -26.93 -46.94 -43.65
N ARG A 22 -27.50 -46.72 -44.85
CA ARG A 22 -27.76 -45.38 -45.38
C ARG A 22 -28.77 -44.62 -44.52
N GLU A 23 -29.88 -45.25 -44.15
CA GLU A 23 -30.89 -44.64 -43.28
C GLU A 23 -30.34 -44.30 -41.89
N LEU A 24 -29.57 -45.20 -41.28
CA LEU A 24 -28.89 -44.94 -40.01
C LEU A 24 -27.89 -43.78 -40.13
N ARG A 25 -27.12 -43.72 -41.22
CA ARG A 25 -26.19 -42.62 -41.48
C ARG A 25 -26.90 -41.28 -41.67
N ASP A 26 -28.04 -41.26 -42.35
CA ASP A 26 -28.83 -40.05 -42.54
C ASP A 26 -29.47 -39.59 -41.22
N LEU A 27 -29.90 -40.53 -40.36
CA LEU A 27 -30.34 -40.23 -38.99
C LEU A 27 -29.19 -39.67 -38.13
N ASP A 28 -28.00 -40.27 -38.18
CA ASP A 28 -26.81 -39.78 -37.49
C ASP A 28 -26.42 -38.36 -37.97
N PHE A 29 -26.50 -38.11 -39.28
CA PHE A 29 -26.23 -36.78 -39.84
C PHE A 29 -27.24 -35.75 -39.37
N LYS A 30 -28.52 -36.12 -39.30
CA LYS A 30 -29.57 -35.24 -38.77
C LYS A 30 -29.34 -34.94 -37.29
N HIS A 31 -29.05 -35.96 -36.48
CA HIS A 31 -28.75 -35.77 -35.06
C HIS A 31 -27.52 -34.87 -34.86
N ASN A 32 -26.41 -35.17 -35.55
CA ASN A 32 -25.19 -34.36 -35.50
C ASN A 32 -25.43 -32.91 -35.97
N TYR A 33 -26.31 -32.71 -36.95
CA TYR A 33 -26.70 -31.38 -37.43
C TYR A 33 -27.44 -30.59 -36.35
N GLU A 34 -28.47 -31.19 -35.73
CA GLU A 34 -29.24 -30.58 -34.65
C GLU A 34 -28.36 -30.24 -33.43
N GLU A 35 -27.47 -31.13 -33.02
CA GLU A 35 -26.54 -30.87 -31.91
C GLU A 35 -25.49 -29.81 -32.25
N LYS A 36 -25.00 -29.76 -33.50
CA LYS A 36 -24.10 -28.68 -33.94
C LYS A 36 -24.79 -27.32 -33.95
N ILE A 37 -26.06 -27.25 -34.31
CA ILE A 37 -26.86 -26.02 -34.19
C ILE A 37 -26.92 -25.58 -32.73
N LYS A 38 -27.24 -26.49 -31.80
CA LYS A 38 -27.31 -26.15 -30.37
C LYS A 38 -25.98 -25.61 -29.84
N ILE A 39 -24.86 -26.20 -30.26
CA ILE A 39 -23.52 -25.68 -29.90
C ILE A 39 -23.28 -24.28 -30.45
N ILE A 40 -23.69 -24.01 -31.69
CA ILE A 40 -23.56 -22.69 -32.31
C ILE A 40 -24.42 -21.67 -31.56
N GLU A 41 -25.67 -21.98 -31.29
CA GLU A 41 -26.58 -21.09 -30.54
C GLU A 41 -26.05 -20.81 -29.13
N GLN A 42 -25.47 -21.81 -28.47
CA GLN A 42 -24.77 -21.62 -27.20
C GLN A 42 -23.56 -20.70 -27.35
N ALA A 43 -22.72 -20.89 -28.38
CA ALA A 43 -21.58 -20.02 -28.64
C ALA A 43 -21.99 -18.57 -28.93
N GLU A 44 -23.07 -18.36 -29.68
CA GLU A 44 -23.66 -17.04 -29.94
C GLU A 44 -24.19 -16.40 -28.66
N ALA A 45 -24.90 -17.17 -27.81
CA ALA A 45 -25.35 -16.68 -26.51
C ALA A 45 -24.18 -16.30 -25.59
N LEU A 46 -23.09 -17.09 -25.58
CA LEU A 46 -21.87 -16.75 -24.84
C LEU A 46 -21.24 -15.45 -25.33
N ALA A 47 -21.37 -15.12 -26.62
CA ALA A 47 -20.84 -13.89 -27.19
C ALA A 47 -21.53 -12.62 -26.70
N GLU A 48 -22.72 -12.72 -26.10
CA GLU A 48 -23.48 -11.61 -25.51
C GLU A 48 -23.28 -11.49 -23.98
N ILE A 49 -22.69 -12.50 -23.33
CA ILE A 49 -22.51 -12.49 -21.87
C ILE A 49 -21.50 -11.39 -21.46
N PRO A 50 -21.78 -10.58 -20.42
CA PRO A 50 -20.83 -9.56 -19.94
C PRO A 50 -19.52 -10.13 -19.38
N ASP A 51 -19.58 -11.27 -18.70
CA ASP A 51 -18.40 -11.95 -18.15
C ASP A 51 -17.58 -12.64 -19.25
N VAL A 52 -16.56 -11.91 -19.73
CA VAL A 52 -15.64 -12.34 -20.79
C VAL A 52 -14.82 -13.57 -20.39
N LEU A 53 -14.46 -13.72 -19.11
CA LEU A 53 -13.65 -14.84 -18.63
C LEU A 53 -14.46 -16.14 -18.62
N LYS A 54 -15.72 -16.06 -18.18
CA LYS A 54 -16.65 -17.18 -18.24
C LYS A 54 -16.95 -17.56 -19.69
N ALA A 55 -17.31 -16.60 -20.53
CA ALA A 55 -17.60 -16.84 -21.95
C ALA A 55 -16.43 -17.54 -22.68
N SER A 56 -15.20 -17.09 -22.44
CA SER A 56 -14.00 -17.71 -23.01
C SER A 56 -13.75 -19.14 -22.50
N ARG A 57 -14.03 -19.42 -21.22
CA ARG A 57 -13.90 -20.78 -20.66
C ARG A 57 -14.93 -21.73 -21.24
N ASP A 58 -16.18 -21.29 -21.32
CA ASP A 58 -17.30 -22.07 -21.81
C ASP A 58 -17.15 -22.33 -23.33
N LEU A 59 -16.62 -21.36 -24.09
CA LEU A 59 -16.27 -21.56 -25.51
C LEU A 59 -15.26 -22.70 -25.71
N ASN A 60 -14.25 -22.82 -24.85
CA ASN A 60 -13.27 -23.92 -24.95
C ASN A 60 -13.92 -25.30 -24.74
N ILE A 61 -15.00 -25.36 -23.94
CA ILE A 61 -15.79 -26.57 -23.76
C ILE A 61 -16.56 -26.88 -25.06
N LEU A 62 -17.21 -25.88 -25.66
CA LEU A 62 -17.92 -26.03 -26.94
C LEU A 62 -16.99 -26.49 -28.06
N HIS A 63 -15.76 -25.98 -28.14
CA HIS A 63 -14.75 -26.45 -29.09
C HIS A 63 -14.40 -27.93 -28.89
N ARG A 64 -14.33 -28.39 -27.64
CA ARG A 64 -14.09 -29.80 -27.32
C ARG A 64 -15.26 -30.67 -27.77
N LEU A 65 -16.49 -30.27 -27.44
CA LEU A 65 -17.71 -30.98 -27.84
C LEU A 65 -17.81 -31.08 -29.37
N TRP A 66 -17.55 -29.97 -30.07
CA TRP A 66 -17.56 -29.91 -31.54
C TRP A 66 -16.55 -30.85 -32.20
N LYS A 67 -15.36 -30.98 -31.62
CA LYS A 67 -14.25 -31.76 -32.20
C LYS A 67 -14.30 -33.24 -31.86
N ASN A 68 -14.72 -33.59 -30.64
CA ASN A 68 -14.56 -34.94 -30.10
C ASN A 68 -15.87 -35.74 -30.08
N ASP A 69 -17.00 -35.09 -29.80
CA ASP A 69 -18.24 -35.80 -29.46
C ASP A 69 -19.23 -35.85 -30.63
N LEU A 70 -19.04 -35.01 -31.65
CA LEU A 70 -19.95 -34.90 -32.79
C LEU A 70 -19.36 -35.43 -34.09
N GLY A 71 -20.09 -36.34 -34.71
CA GLY A 71 -19.74 -36.95 -35.98
C GLY A 71 -19.89 -35.99 -37.18
N PRO A 72 -19.58 -36.48 -38.40
CA PRO A 72 -19.74 -35.71 -39.62
C PRO A 72 -21.22 -35.38 -39.87
N VAL A 73 -21.44 -34.24 -40.54
CA VAL A 73 -22.73 -33.84 -41.10
C VAL A 73 -22.69 -33.96 -42.62
N ALA A 74 -23.87 -33.86 -43.25
CA ALA A 74 -23.99 -33.77 -44.70
C ALA A 74 -23.07 -32.67 -45.26
N LYS A 75 -22.50 -32.92 -46.44
CA LYS A 75 -21.47 -32.05 -47.05
C LYS A 75 -21.99 -30.62 -47.27
N GLU A 76 -23.27 -30.49 -47.57
CA GLU A 76 -23.97 -29.24 -47.85
C GLU A 76 -23.95 -28.27 -46.66
N HIS A 77 -24.12 -28.79 -45.43
CA HIS A 77 -24.23 -27.96 -44.22
C HIS A 77 -22.91 -27.78 -43.48
N ARG A 78 -21.86 -28.51 -43.85
CA ARG A 78 -20.59 -28.53 -43.10
C ARG A 78 -19.93 -27.16 -43.04
N GLU A 79 -19.79 -26.51 -44.18
CA GLU A 79 -19.12 -25.20 -44.31
C GLU A 79 -19.94 -24.10 -43.64
N GLU A 80 -21.26 -24.13 -43.81
CA GLU A 80 -22.19 -23.15 -43.20
C GLU A 80 -22.11 -23.20 -41.67
N LEU A 81 -22.30 -24.39 -41.08
CA LEU A 81 -22.26 -24.57 -39.63
C LEU A 81 -20.88 -24.21 -39.05
N TRP A 82 -19.80 -24.58 -39.75
CA TRP A 82 -18.45 -24.25 -39.33
C TRP A 82 -18.20 -22.74 -39.38
N THR A 83 -18.60 -22.06 -40.45
CA THR A 83 -18.45 -20.61 -40.60
C THR A 83 -19.20 -19.85 -39.50
N ARG A 84 -20.44 -20.27 -39.20
CA ARG A 84 -21.25 -19.66 -38.14
C ARG A 84 -20.62 -19.87 -36.74
N PHE A 85 -20.15 -21.08 -36.45
CA PHE A 85 -19.43 -21.38 -35.21
C PHE A 85 -18.13 -20.57 -35.06
N GLN A 86 -17.36 -20.44 -36.16
CA GLN A 86 -16.13 -19.67 -36.18
C GLN A 86 -16.38 -18.18 -35.96
N ALA A 87 -17.45 -17.62 -36.53
CA ALA A 87 -17.82 -16.23 -36.32
C ALA A 87 -18.11 -15.92 -34.85
N ALA A 88 -18.92 -16.75 -34.19
CA ALA A 88 -19.20 -16.62 -32.75
C ALA A 88 -17.93 -16.80 -31.91
N SER A 89 -17.09 -17.77 -32.24
CA SER A 89 -15.80 -18.01 -31.57
C SER A 89 -14.87 -16.80 -31.69
N GLN A 90 -14.73 -16.24 -32.90
CA GLN A 90 -13.86 -15.10 -33.16
C GLN A 90 -14.30 -13.86 -32.38
N LEU A 91 -15.62 -13.62 -32.28
CA LEU A 91 -16.15 -12.51 -31.48
C LEU A 91 -15.75 -12.63 -30.01
N ILE A 92 -15.90 -13.80 -29.40
CA ILE A 92 -15.50 -14.05 -28.01
C ILE A 92 -13.98 -13.90 -27.83
N HIS A 93 -13.18 -14.40 -28.77
CA HIS A 93 -11.72 -14.24 -28.74
C HIS A 93 -11.28 -12.77 -28.82
N ASN A 94 -11.92 -11.98 -29.69
CA ASN A 94 -11.65 -10.55 -29.81
C ASN A 94 -11.99 -9.83 -28.50
N ARG A 95 -13.18 -10.06 -27.93
CA ARG A 95 -13.59 -9.50 -26.63
C ARG A 95 -12.62 -9.89 -25.51
N ARG A 96 -12.13 -11.14 -25.52
CA ARG A 96 -11.13 -11.59 -24.55
C ARG A 96 -9.80 -10.86 -24.70
N GLN A 97 -9.33 -10.69 -25.94
CA GLN A 97 -8.10 -9.96 -26.21
C GLN A 97 -8.21 -8.49 -25.77
N GLU A 98 -9.34 -7.85 -26.01
CA GLU A 98 -9.62 -6.48 -25.56
C GLU A 98 -9.64 -6.39 -24.03
N PHE A 99 -10.36 -7.31 -23.36
CA PHE A 99 -10.39 -7.39 -21.90
C PHE A 99 -8.99 -7.56 -21.30
N ASP A 100 -8.17 -8.47 -21.85
CA ASP A 100 -6.81 -8.70 -21.35
C ASP A 100 -5.94 -7.43 -21.55
N LYS A 101 -6.07 -6.73 -22.69
CA LYS A 101 -5.38 -5.44 -22.93
C LYS A 101 -5.81 -4.35 -21.95
N GLU A 102 -7.12 -4.20 -21.73
CA GLU A 102 -7.65 -3.23 -20.77
C GLU A 102 -7.18 -3.55 -19.35
N TYR A 103 -7.20 -4.82 -18.96
CA TYR A 103 -6.71 -5.28 -17.68
C TYR A 103 -5.22 -4.98 -17.51
N ASP A 104 -4.39 -5.25 -18.51
CA ASP A 104 -2.97 -4.92 -18.50
C ASP A 104 -2.76 -3.40 -18.39
N ASN A 105 -3.52 -2.58 -19.10
CA ASN A 105 -3.49 -1.12 -18.97
C ASN A 105 -3.84 -0.65 -17.55
N ILE A 106 -4.83 -1.26 -16.90
CA ILE A 106 -5.18 -0.96 -15.51
C ILE A 106 -4.02 -1.31 -14.57
N LEU A 107 -3.37 -2.46 -14.78
CA LEU A 107 -2.20 -2.85 -13.98
C LEU A 107 -1.04 -1.87 -14.17
N GLU A 108 -0.78 -1.43 -15.42
CA GLU A 108 0.25 -0.44 -15.72
C GLU A 108 -0.05 0.93 -15.12
N ASP A 109 -1.31 1.38 -15.15
CA ASP A 109 -1.72 2.64 -14.52
C ASP A 109 -1.56 2.59 -13.00
N ASN A 110 -2.01 1.49 -12.37
CA ASN A 110 -1.79 1.25 -10.95
C ASN A 110 -0.29 1.27 -10.59
N LEU A 111 0.56 0.72 -11.46
CA LEU A 111 2.00 0.76 -11.26
C LEU A 111 2.56 2.18 -11.37
N LYS A 112 2.12 2.97 -12.36
CA LYS A 112 2.51 4.38 -12.51
C LYS A 112 2.14 5.18 -11.27
N GLN A 113 0.90 5.04 -10.79
CA GLN A 113 0.43 5.70 -9.56
C GLN A 113 1.28 5.30 -8.34
N LYS A 114 1.58 4.00 -8.18
CA LYS A 114 2.46 3.52 -7.09
C LYS A 114 3.87 4.09 -7.19
N ASN A 115 4.43 4.20 -8.40
CA ASN A 115 5.75 4.79 -8.61
C ASN A 115 5.75 6.29 -8.28
N THR A 116 4.73 7.04 -8.69
CA THR A 116 4.60 8.46 -8.32
C THR A 116 4.55 8.66 -6.80
N ILE A 117 3.83 7.81 -6.08
CA ILE A 117 3.82 7.86 -4.60
C ILE A 117 5.20 7.51 -4.03
N MET A 118 5.89 6.52 -4.60
CA MET A 118 7.24 6.17 -4.19
C MET A 118 8.20 7.35 -4.38
N ASP A 119 8.14 8.07 -5.49
CA ASP A 119 8.97 9.25 -5.75
C ASP A 119 8.70 10.37 -4.73
N GLN A 120 7.42 10.61 -4.39
CA GLN A 120 7.05 11.57 -3.35
C GLN A 120 7.59 11.17 -1.97
N LEU A 121 7.56 9.89 -1.63
CA LEU A 121 8.14 9.38 -0.39
C LEU A 121 9.67 9.48 -0.40
N MET A 122 10.32 9.30 -1.56
CA MET A 122 11.77 9.49 -1.69
C MET A 122 12.15 10.96 -1.53
N ASP A 123 11.35 11.89 -2.03
CA ASP A 123 11.56 13.32 -1.81
C ASP A 123 11.48 13.70 -0.32
N ILE A 124 10.48 13.15 0.40
CA ILE A 124 10.38 13.31 1.86
C ILE A 124 11.65 12.80 2.56
N LYS A 125 12.17 11.65 2.13
CA LYS A 125 13.42 11.10 2.69
C LYS A 125 14.62 12.01 2.39
N LYS A 126 14.68 12.62 1.21
CA LYS A 126 15.78 13.50 0.81
C LYS A 126 15.75 14.84 1.56
N ASN A 127 14.55 15.39 1.75
CA ASN A 127 14.33 16.69 2.37
C ASN A 127 13.81 16.52 3.80
N LEU A 128 14.66 16.00 4.69
CA LEU A 128 14.28 15.76 6.08
C LEU A 128 13.97 17.08 6.82
N PRO A 129 12.82 17.15 7.52
CA PRO A 129 12.47 18.32 8.32
C PRO A 129 13.45 18.61 9.46
N LYS A 130 13.60 19.89 9.80
CA LYS A 130 14.49 20.33 10.89
C LYS A 130 13.75 20.69 12.17
N ASN A 131 12.47 21.02 12.09
CA ASN A 131 11.68 21.43 13.25
C ASN A 131 10.45 20.54 13.46
N HIS A 132 9.89 20.60 14.68
CA HIS A 132 8.75 19.78 15.06
C HIS A 132 7.51 20.03 14.17
N ASN A 133 7.24 21.29 13.80
CA ASN A 133 6.06 21.65 13.01
C ASN A 133 6.12 21.07 11.59
N GLU A 134 7.28 21.14 10.94
CA GLU A 134 7.52 20.51 9.64
C GLU A 134 7.48 18.99 9.75
N TRP A 135 8.04 18.40 10.81
CA TRP A 135 7.93 16.96 11.07
C TRP A 135 6.47 16.53 11.19
N ARG A 136 5.64 17.28 11.90
CA ARG A 136 4.20 16.99 12.01
C ARG A 136 3.52 16.96 10.64
N LYS A 137 3.71 18.01 9.83
CA LYS A 137 3.15 18.08 8.46
C LYS A 137 3.65 16.93 7.58
N THR A 138 4.94 16.61 7.68
CA THR A 138 5.57 15.53 6.91
C THR A 138 5.03 14.17 7.30
N ILE A 139 4.80 13.92 8.60
CA ILE A 139 4.18 12.68 9.09
C ILE A 139 2.74 12.55 8.59
N ASP A 140 1.97 13.63 8.63
CA ASP A 140 0.59 13.63 8.13
C ASP A 140 0.55 13.32 6.63
N LEU A 141 1.43 13.97 5.84
CA LEU A 141 1.59 13.69 4.41
C LEU A 141 2.05 12.24 4.15
N PHE A 142 3.06 11.78 4.88
CA PHE A 142 3.58 10.42 4.79
C PHE A 142 2.47 9.37 5.05
N ASN A 143 1.66 9.57 6.09
CA ASN A 143 0.56 8.67 6.40
C ASN A 143 -0.53 8.66 5.32
N LYS A 144 -0.88 9.83 4.76
CA LYS A 144 -1.81 9.91 3.61
C LYS A 144 -1.28 9.12 2.41
N LYS A 145 -0.02 9.35 2.04
CA LYS A 145 0.65 8.65 0.93
C LYS A 145 0.76 7.15 1.15
N ARG A 146 1.00 6.73 2.38
CA ARG A 146 1.00 5.31 2.75
C ARG A 146 -0.37 4.67 2.52
N ILE A 147 -1.46 5.33 2.92
CA ILE A 147 -2.82 4.83 2.70
C ILE A 147 -3.15 4.80 1.20
N GLU A 148 -2.84 5.87 0.46
CA GLU A 148 -3.01 5.93 -1.00
C GLU A 148 -2.31 4.74 -1.68
N PHE A 149 -1.04 4.48 -1.35
CA PHE A 149 -0.28 3.36 -1.91
C PHE A 149 -0.93 2.00 -1.64
N GLN A 150 -1.46 1.81 -0.43
CA GLN A 150 -2.12 0.58 -0.02
C GLN A 150 -3.50 0.38 -0.67
N SER A 151 -4.21 1.47 -0.98
CA SER A 151 -5.50 1.43 -1.65
C SER A 151 -5.41 1.17 -3.16
N ILE A 152 -4.27 1.46 -3.79
CA ILE A 152 -4.07 1.16 -5.21
C ILE A 152 -4.07 -0.36 -5.42
N GLY A 153 -4.83 -0.79 -6.43
CA GLY A 153 -5.07 -2.18 -6.77
C GLY A 153 -3.83 -2.98 -7.19
N GLN A 154 -4.08 -4.09 -7.87
CA GLN A 154 -3.01 -4.97 -8.32
C GLN A 154 -2.12 -4.28 -9.35
N VAL A 155 -0.86 -4.70 -9.37
CA VAL A 155 0.16 -4.27 -10.35
C VAL A 155 0.72 -5.50 -11.05
N PRO A 156 1.48 -5.35 -12.15
CA PRO A 156 2.07 -6.48 -12.85
C PRO A 156 2.84 -7.39 -11.89
N LYS A 157 2.62 -8.71 -12.01
CA LYS A 157 3.16 -9.71 -11.08
C LYS A 157 4.68 -9.63 -10.92
N SER A 158 5.39 -9.31 -12.01
CA SER A 158 6.83 -9.10 -12.04
C SER A 158 7.31 -7.98 -11.10
N GLN A 159 6.49 -6.94 -10.92
CA GLN A 159 6.87 -5.74 -10.17
C GLN A 159 6.25 -5.68 -8.78
N SER A 160 5.17 -6.44 -8.51
CA SER A 160 4.45 -6.42 -7.24
C SER A 160 5.37 -6.64 -6.02
N LYS A 161 6.18 -7.71 -6.03
CA LYS A 161 7.08 -8.02 -4.91
C LYS A 161 8.15 -6.95 -4.70
N SER A 162 8.74 -6.45 -5.78
CA SER A 162 9.79 -5.42 -5.74
C SER A 162 9.24 -4.10 -5.23
N SER A 163 8.12 -3.64 -5.78
CA SER A 163 7.44 -2.39 -5.38
C SER A 163 7.11 -2.38 -3.90
N TRP A 164 6.53 -3.46 -3.37
CA TRP A 164 6.24 -3.58 -1.94
C TRP A 164 7.48 -3.65 -1.05
N ALA A 165 8.56 -4.30 -1.50
CA ALA A 165 9.81 -4.36 -0.76
C ALA A 165 10.43 -2.96 -0.64
N SER A 166 10.55 -2.24 -1.77
CA SER A 166 11.05 -0.87 -1.82
C SER A 166 10.21 0.09 -0.97
N PHE A 167 8.88 -0.01 -1.06
CA PHE A 167 7.98 0.78 -0.22
C PHE A 167 8.19 0.54 1.28
N ARG A 168 8.33 -0.73 1.69
CA ARG A 168 8.56 -1.08 3.09
C ARG A 168 9.91 -0.59 3.59
N GLU A 169 10.96 -0.67 2.79
CA GLU A 169 12.28 -0.12 3.14
C GLU A 169 12.19 1.40 3.32
N LEU A 170 11.64 2.12 2.34
CA LEU A 170 11.49 3.57 2.40
C LEU A 170 10.68 4.02 3.63
N CYS A 171 9.59 3.31 3.94
CA CYS A 171 8.80 3.54 5.15
C CYS A 171 9.61 3.30 6.44
N ARG A 172 10.49 2.29 6.47
CA ARG A 172 11.35 2.01 7.62
C ARG A 172 12.38 3.13 7.81
N GLU A 173 13.00 3.58 6.73
CA GLU A 173 14.02 4.64 6.76
C GLU A 173 13.43 5.98 7.23
N ILE A 174 12.29 6.42 6.68
CA ILE A 174 11.62 7.66 7.10
C ILE A 174 11.26 7.60 8.59
N ASN A 175 10.72 6.46 9.06
CA ASN A 175 10.40 6.28 10.48
C ASN A 175 11.65 6.24 11.36
N ARG A 176 12.78 5.72 10.87
CA ARG A 176 14.06 5.72 11.59
C ARG A 176 14.54 7.16 11.81
N GLU A 177 14.53 8.00 10.78
CA GLU A 177 14.94 9.41 10.88
C GLU A 177 14.00 10.20 11.77
N LYS A 178 12.69 9.98 11.66
CA LYS A 178 11.69 10.54 12.57
C LYS A 178 12.01 10.20 14.02
N ASN A 179 12.22 8.91 14.31
CA ASN A 179 12.48 8.45 15.67
C ASN A 179 13.81 9.00 16.20
N LYS A 180 14.83 9.11 15.34
CA LYS A 180 16.12 9.72 15.69
C LYS A 180 15.95 11.19 16.08
N PHE A 181 15.22 11.97 15.28
CA PHE A 181 14.93 13.38 15.56
C PHE A 181 14.19 13.56 16.89
N TYR A 182 13.11 12.82 17.14
CA TYR A 182 12.37 12.96 18.39
C TYR A 182 13.16 12.47 19.60
N LYS A 183 14.02 11.46 19.43
CA LYS A 183 14.92 11.00 20.50
C LYS A 183 15.97 12.04 20.84
N SER A 184 16.63 12.65 19.85
CA SER A 184 17.60 13.73 20.09
C SER A 184 16.92 14.94 20.71
N HIS A 185 15.78 15.38 20.16
CA HIS A 185 15.04 16.53 20.68
C HIS A 185 14.63 16.35 22.16
N LYS A 186 14.20 15.13 22.54
CA LYS A 186 13.89 14.81 23.94
C LYS A 186 15.15 14.80 24.83
N ALA A 187 16.27 14.33 24.31
CA ALA A 187 17.55 14.34 25.03
C ALA A 187 18.03 15.79 25.25
N ASP A 188 17.96 16.65 24.23
CA ASP A 188 18.32 18.06 24.29
C ASP A 188 17.45 18.81 25.31
N GLN A 189 16.14 18.58 25.29
CA GLN A 189 15.22 19.14 26.29
C GLN A 189 15.58 18.69 27.72
N LYS A 190 15.94 17.42 27.91
CA LYS A 190 16.37 16.91 29.23
C LYS A 190 17.68 17.56 29.66
N ASN A 191 18.64 17.71 28.75
CA ASN A 191 19.91 18.38 29.03
C ASN A 191 19.70 19.85 29.43
N ASN A 192 18.86 20.58 28.68
CA ASN A 192 18.52 21.97 28.99
C ASN A 192 17.85 22.10 30.37
N ILE A 193 16.98 21.16 30.75
CA ILE A 193 16.39 21.12 32.10
C ILE A 193 17.48 20.94 33.16
N ASN A 194 18.41 20.01 32.95
CA ASN A 194 19.49 19.74 33.89
C ASN A 194 20.42 20.96 34.04
N LEU A 195 20.85 21.57 32.94
CA LEU A 195 21.68 22.77 32.96
C LEU A 195 20.99 23.92 33.72
N LYS A 196 19.68 24.12 33.53
CA LYS A 196 18.93 25.12 34.31
C LYS A 196 18.89 24.79 35.79
N LYS A 197 18.74 23.52 36.16
CA LYS A 197 18.78 23.08 37.57
C LYS A 197 20.17 23.25 38.18
N GLU A 198 21.24 22.99 37.42
CA GLU A 198 22.61 23.20 37.86
C GLU A 198 22.87 24.68 38.13
N LEU A 199 22.44 25.59 37.25
CA LEU A 199 22.52 27.04 37.51
C LEU A 199 21.72 27.45 38.76
N ILE A 200 20.53 26.90 38.97
CA ILE A 200 19.74 27.16 40.20
C ILE A 200 20.50 26.71 41.45
N ASN A 201 21.08 25.50 41.42
CA ASN A 201 21.85 24.98 42.55
C ASN A 201 23.10 25.82 42.80
N GLU A 202 23.80 26.26 41.76
CA GLU A 202 24.94 27.16 41.90
C GLU A 202 24.55 28.50 42.53
N VAL A 203 23.39 29.07 42.16
CA VAL A 203 22.87 30.27 42.84
C VAL A 203 22.57 29.98 44.31
N LYS A 204 22.03 28.80 44.65
CA LYS A 204 21.79 28.41 46.05
C LYS A 204 23.09 28.30 46.84
N GLU A 205 24.13 27.70 46.27
CA GLU A 205 25.46 27.61 46.89
C GLU A 205 26.09 29.00 47.10
N ILE A 206 25.98 29.89 46.09
CA ILE A 206 26.40 31.29 46.25
C ILE A 206 25.60 31.95 47.39
N LEU A 207 24.30 31.64 47.52
CA LEU A 207 23.38 32.06 48.60
C LEU A 207 23.66 31.47 49.99
N GLU A 208 24.68 30.62 50.13
CA GLU A 208 25.19 30.14 51.42
C GLU A 208 26.53 30.79 51.80
N SER A 209 27.26 31.38 50.84
CA SER A 209 28.56 32.03 51.07
C SER A 209 28.42 33.40 51.75
N GLU A 210 29.38 33.79 52.59
CA GLU A 210 29.39 35.11 53.25
C GLU A 210 30.10 36.21 52.43
N ASP A 211 30.89 35.82 51.42
CA ASP A 211 31.62 36.74 50.54
C ASP A 211 30.84 37.04 49.25
N TRP A 212 29.73 37.76 49.41
CA TRP A 212 28.77 38.04 48.34
C TRP A 212 29.32 38.88 47.19
N ASP A 213 30.12 39.89 47.53
CA ASP A 213 30.62 40.89 46.59
C ASP A 213 31.47 40.24 45.49
N SER A 214 32.28 39.23 45.85
CA SER A 214 33.14 38.52 44.90
C SER A 214 32.36 37.69 43.86
N PHE A 215 31.14 37.26 44.17
CA PHE A 215 30.28 36.48 43.25
C PHE A 215 29.44 37.33 42.29
N THR A 216 29.44 38.66 42.39
CA THR A 216 28.62 39.54 41.54
C THR A 216 28.80 39.30 40.04
N ASN A 217 30.06 39.10 39.60
CA ASN A 217 30.35 38.80 38.19
C ASN A 217 29.88 37.40 37.79
N ARG A 218 30.01 36.41 38.67
CA ARG A 218 29.50 35.06 38.42
C ARG A 218 27.98 35.08 38.30
N MET A 219 27.29 35.84 39.14
CA MET A 219 25.84 35.94 39.11
C MET A 219 25.31 36.56 37.81
N LYS A 220 25.99 37.59 37.29
CA LYS A 220 25.69 38.15 35.96
C LYS A 220 25.91 37.12 34.84
N ASN A 221 26.97 36.33 34.94
CA ASN A 221 27.24 35.25 33.98
C ASN A 221 26.18 34.15 34.04
N ILE A 222 25.76 33.72 35.24
CA ILE A 222 24.68 32.75 35.42
C ILE A 222 23.38 33.23 34.76
N GLN A 223 23.02 34.51 34.90
CA GLN A 223 21.84 35.08 34.23
C GLN A 223 21.98 35.10 32.70
N LYS A 224 23.20 35.24 32.18
CA LYS A 224 23.49 35.15 30.75
C LYS A 224 23.38 33.69 30.28
N ASP A 225 24.06 32.78 30.96
CA ASP A 225 24.03 31.33 30.70
C ASP A 225 22.58 30.81 30.69
N TRP A 226 21.75 31.26 31.65
CA TRP A 226 20.32 30.92 31.70
C TRP A 226 19.55 31.25 30.42
N LYS A 227 19.84 32.41 29.82
CA LYS A 227 19.19 32.88 28.57
C LYS A 227 19.71 32.15 27.34
N GLU A 228 20.95 31.67 27.39
CA GLU A 228 21.58 30.90 26.30
C GLU A 228 21.12 29.43 26.28
N ILE A 229 20.69 28.87 27.43
CA ILE A 229 20.13 27.53 27.48
C ILE A 229 18.85 27.45 26.62
N GLY A 230 18.84 26.46 25.73
CA GLY A 230 17.78 26.26 24.75
C GLY A 230 16.40 25.92 25.34
N PHE A 231 15.50 25.52 24.44
CA PHE A 231 14.10 25.27 24.77
C PHE A 231 13.92 24.21 25.86
N VAL A 232 13.01 24.49 26.79
CA VAL A 232 12.56 23.59 27.86
C VAL A 232 11.03 23.49 27.80
N PRO A 233 10.43 22.29 27.94
CA PRO A 233 8.98 22.14 27.96
C PRO A 233 8.30 23.06 28.97
N ARG A 234 7.17 23.68 28.58
CA ARG A 234 6.44 24.68 29.38
C ARG A 234 6.13 24.22 30.81
N LYS A 235 5.89 22.92 30.99
CA LYS A 235 5.67 22.30 32.32
C LYS A 235 6.80 22.58 33.31
N PHE A 236 8.05 22.48 32.86
CA PHE A 236 9.24 22.70 33.70
C PHE A 236 9.75 24.14 33.60
N SER A 237 9.55 24.79 32.45
CA SER A 237 10.09 26.12 32.19
C SER A 237 9.60 27.18 33.19
N ASN A 238 8.30 27.14 33.56
CA ASN A 238 7.73 28.13 34.47
C ASN A 238 8.25 27.93 35.91
N GLU A 239 8.22 26.69 36.39
CA GLU A 239 8.69 26.31 37.72
C GLU A 239 10.17 26.70 37.92
N LEU A 240 11.03 26.29 36.98
CA LEU A 240 12.46 26.59 37.02
C LEU A 240 12.72 28.11 36.94
N TRP A 241 11.92 28.85 36.16
CA TRP A 241 12.10 30.30 36.03
C TRP A 241 11.73 31.06 37.29
N GLU A 242 10.60 30.73 37.92
CA GLU A 242 10.19 31.39 39.16
C GLU A 242 11.20 31.12 40.29
N GLU A 243 11.68 29.88 40.42
CA GLU A 243 12.72 29.52 41.38
C GLU A 243 14.02 30.30 41.12
N PHE A 244 14.52 30.27 39.88
CA PHE A 244 15.73 31.00 39.50
C PHE A 244 15.61 32.51 39.72
N ARG A 245 14.49 33.11 39.33
CA ARG A 245 14.23 34.54 39.49
C ARG A 245 14.16 34.93 40.96
N SER A 246 13.47 34.16 41.79
CA SER A 246 13.38 34.39 43.23
C SER A 246 14.75 34.40 43.89
N LEU A 247 15.59 33.42 43.58
CA LEU A 247 16.95 33.31 44.12
C LEU A 247 17.85 34.46 43.63
N CYS A 248 17.73 34.84 42.34
CA CYS A 248 18.45 35.99 41.80
C CYS A 248 18.06 37.29 42.52
N ASN A 249 16.77 37.53 42.71
CA ASN A 249 16.28 38.72 43.40
C ASN A 249 16.82 38.78 44.84
N LEU A 250 16.78 37.65 45.56
CA LEU A 250 17.31 37.55 46.93
C LEU A 250 18.79 37.92 47.00
N PHE A 251 19.61 37.45 46.06
CA PHE A 251 21.04 37.79 46.00
C PHE A 251 21.25 39.31 45.83
N PHE A 252 20.58 39.93 44.85
CA PHE A 252 20.74 41.37 44.60
C PHE A 252 20.11 42.26 45.67
N GLU A 253 19.06 41.79 46.34
CA GLU A 253 18.50 42.45 47.53
C GLU A 253 19.51 42.47 48.68
N ARG A 254 20.13 41.32 49.00
CA ARG A 254 21.19 41.23 50.03
C ARG A 254 22.39 42.13 49.71
N LEU A 255 22.83 42.14 48.45
CA LEU A 255 23.92 42.99 47.98
C LEU A 255 23.58 44.49 48.15
N LYS A 256 22.33 44.88 47.85
CA LYS A 256 21.88 46.27 47.97
C LYS A 256 21.65 46.70 49.42
N SER A 257 21.16 45.81 50.27
CA SER A 257 20.90 46.11 51.69
C SER A 257 22.17 46.06 52.55
N GLY A 258 23.31 45.59 52.01
CA GLY A 258 24.55 45.42 52.77
C GLY A 258 24.40 44.41 53.91
N TYR A 259 23.61 43.34 53.69
CA TYR A 259 23.19 42.43 54.75
C TYR A 259 24.40 41.77 55.44
N GLN A 260 24.81 42.28 56.60
CA GLN A 260 25.63 41.54 57.55
C GLN A 260 24.72 40.49 58.18
N LYS A 261 25.13 39.23 58.13
CA LYS A 261 24.47 38.12 58.82
C LYS A 261 24.31 38.54 60.28
N ILE A 262 23.08 38.84 60.71
CA ILE A 262 22.80 39.04 62.13
C ILE A 262 23.13 37.70 62.80
N ASN A 263 24.14 37.69 63.67
CA ASN A 263 24.53 36.52 64.42
C ASN A 263 23.32 36.02 65.24
N GLU A 264 23.15 34.70 65.33
CA GLU A 264 22.11 34.04 66.14
C GLU A 264 22.12 34.45 67.64
N GLU A 265 23.13 35.21 68.09
CA GLU A 265 23.19 35.79 69.44
C GLU A 265 22.27 37.00 69.65
N GLU A 266 21.89 37.75 68.61
CA GLU A 266 20.98 38.90 68.76
C GLU A 266 19.51 38.48 68.86
N GLU A 267 19.14 37.29 68.36
CA GLU A 267 17.78 36.76 68.43
C GLU A 267 17.42 36.23 69.84
N LYS A 268 18.42 36.01 70.71
CA LYS A 268 18.22 35.59 72.11
C LYS A 268 18.19 36.73 73.13
N SER A 269 18.37 37.99 72.70
CA SER A 269 18.36 39.16 73.60
C SER A 269 17.14 40.08 73.44
N LEU A 270 16.07 39.61 72.79
CA LEU A 270 14.74 40.25 72.74
C LEU A 270 13.71 39.38 73.45
#